data_AF-A0A914L3N7-F1
#
_entry.id   AF-A0A914L3N7-F1
#
_cell.length_a   1.000
_cell.length_b   1.000
_cell.length_c   1.000
_cell.angle_alpha   90.00
_cell.angle_beta   90.00
_cell.angle_gamma   90.00
#
_symmetry.space_group_name_H-M   'P 1'
#
loop_
_entity.id
_entity.type
_entity.pdbx_description
1 polymer ?
#
loop_
_entity_poly.entity_id
_entity_poly.type
_entity_poly.pdbx_seq_one_letter_code
_entity_poly.pdbx_strand_id
1 'polypeptide(L)'
;MIGRVNIDKSQNSQNFQNTINCIQIGRQLLLHHSEIRPITSTDLNFFESSIRISTHIWDAEVRDAVCSQLLLLKALGIGKRKKRQNFSNKITNILNNYFINHLSKPYPDEQTKLALAEQCGITLAQVSNWFGNKRIRYRKAQNKATKAAR
;
A
#
# COMPACT_ATOMS: atom_id res chain seq x y z
N MET A 1 4.30 6.55 -14.06
CA MET A 1 3.92 5.52 -13.07
C MET A 1 4.08 6.13 -11.69
N ILE A 2 3.00 6.39 -10.96
CA ILE A 2 3.10 6.98 -9.62
C ILE A 2 3.22 5.84 -8.62
N GLY A 3 4.42 5.67 -8.07
CA GLY A 3 4.76 4.65 -7.09
C GLY A 3 3.77 4.62 -5.93
N ARG A 4 3.56 3.43 -5.38
CA ARG A 4 2.93 3.29 -4.06
C ARG A 4 3.79 4.11 -3.09
N VAL A 5 3.19 5.07 -2.39
CA VAL A 5 3.83 5.68 -1.22
C VAL A 5 4.04 4.54 -0.24
N ASN A 6 5.30 4.10 -0.11
CA ASN A 6 5.68 3.11 0.86
C ASN A 6 5.62 3.84 2.20
N ILE A 7 4.54 3.63 2.97
CA ILE A 7 4.50 4.07 4.36
C ILE A 7 5.60 3.25 5.04
N ASP A 8 6.73 3.89 5.27
CA ASP A 8 7.94 3.22 5.70
C ASP A 8 7.76 2.75 7.15
N LYS A 9 7.44 1.46 7.31
CA LYS A 9 7.34 0.81 8.62
C LYS A 9 8.62 0.97 9.43
N SER A 10 9.76 1.21 8.76
CA SER A 10 11.05 1.49 9.38
C SER A 10 11.03 2.76 10.24
N GLN A 11 10.41 3.84 9.75
CA GLN A 11 10.39 5.13 10.46
C GLN A 11 9.57 5.08 11.74
N ASN A 12 8.44 4.37 11.73
CA ASN A 12 7.63 4.21 12.92
C ASN A 12 8.32 3.34 13.99
N SER A 13 9.07 2.32 13.54
CA SER A 13 9.93 1.52 14.42
C SER A 13 11.09 2.35 15.00
N GLN A 14 11.66 3.25 14.21
CA GLN A 14 12.75 4.12 14.63
C GLN A 14 12.30 5.15 15.68
N ASN A 15 11.13 5.78 15.48
CA ASN A 15 10.57 6.74 16.43
C ASN A 15 10.26 6.11 17.79
N PHE A 16 9.68 4.91 17.78
CA PHE A 16 9.47 4.14 19.01
C PHE A 16 10.80 3.85 19.72
N GLN A 17 11.82 3.42 18.97
CA GLN A 17 13.14 3.15 19.53
C GLN A 17 13.80 4.41 20.11
N ASN A 18 13.63 5.57 19.47
CA ASN A 18 14.15 6.84 19.96
C ASN A 18 13.51 7.23 21.30
N THR A 19 12.19 7.07 21.46
CA THR A 19 11.51 7.32 22.75
C THR A 19 12.02 6.40 23.86
N ILE A 20 12.21 5.11 23.57
CA ILE A 20 12.77 4.16 24.55
C ILE A 20 14.20 4.58 24.93
N ASN A 21 15.03 4.95 23.97
CA ASN A 21 16.40 5.40 24.22
C ASN A 21 16.42 6.67 25.09
N CYS A 22 15.57 7.66 24.81
CA CYS A 22 15.47 8.89 25.60
C CYS A 22 15.09 8.62 27.06
N ILE A 23 14.11 7.72 27.29
CA ILE A 23 13.69 7.32 28.63
C ILE A 23 14.85 6.61 29.36
N GLN A 24 15.54 5.69 28.69
CA GLN A 24 16.66 4.94 29.27
C GLN A 24 17.83 5.84 29.64
N ILE A 25 18.25 6.72 28.73
CA ILE A 25 19.35 7.67 28.96
C ILE A 25 18.99 8.63 30.10
N GLY A 26 17.80 9.22 30.05
CA GLY A 26 17.38 10.15 31.10
C GLY A 26 17.25 9.49 32.47
N ARG A 27 16.77 8.24 32.53
CA ARG A 27 16.72 7.46 33.77
C ARG A 27 18.11 7.17 34.32
N GLN A 28 19.07 6.77 33.48
CA GLN A 28 20.46 6.55 33.89
C GLN A 28 21.08 7.83 34.45
N LEU A 29 20.87 8.96 33.78
CA LEU A 29 21.35 10.26 34.25
C LEU A 29 20.75 10.61 35.62
N LEU A 30 19.43 10.53 35.76
CA LEU A 30 18.75 10.87 37.01
C LEU A 30 19.16 9.94 38.17
N LEU A 31 19.44 8.67 37.88
CA LEU A 31 19.99 7.75 38.89
C LEU A 31 21.41 8.15 39.32
N HIS A 32 22.28 8.52 38.40
CA HIS A 32 23.61 9.02 38.75
C HIS A 32 23.55 10.30 39.59
N HIS A 33 22.66 11.24 39.24
CA HIS A 33 22.46 12.46 40.03
C HIS A 33 21.92 12.19 41.44
N SER A 34 21.29 11.03 41.69
CA SER A 34 20.78 10.67 43.01
C SER A 34 21.88 10.47 44.06
N GLU A 35 23.12 10.27 43.60
CA GLU A 35 24.31 10.16 44.45
C GLU A 35 24.71 11.50 45.08
N ILE A 36 24.33 12.63 44.44
CA ILE A 36 24.77 13.98 44.82
C ILE A 36 23.62 14.82 45.37
N ARG A 37 22.37 14.48 45.04
CA ARG A 37 21.17 15.17 45.51
C ARG A 37 19.99 14.22 45.62
N PRO A 38 18.99 14.48 46.48
CA PRO A 38 17.80 13.65 46.57
C PRO A 38 17.04 13.62 45.25
N ILE A 39 16.85 12.43 44.67
CA ILE A 39 15.95 12.17 43.53
C ILE A 39 15.04 11.03 43.93
N THR A 40 13.74 11.24 43.87
CA THR A 40 12.74 10.25 44.27
C THR A 40 12.25 9.44 43.07
N SER A 41 11.64 8.29 43.35
CA SER A 41 10.95 7.50 42.33
C SER A 41 9.83 8.29 41.63
N THR A 42 9.22 9.25 42.33
CA THR A 42 8.18 10.12 41.76
C THR A 42 8.75 11.03 40.69
N ASP A 43 9.95 11.57 40.89
CA ASP A 43 10.65 12.42 39.91
C ASP A 43 10.98 11.64 38.62
N LEU A 44 11.44 10.40 38.78
CA LEU A 44 11.71 9.48 37.66
C LEU A 44 10.44 9.15 36.88
N ASN A 45 9.36 8.84 37.60
CA ASN A 45 8.07 8.52 36.98
C ASN A 45 7.47 9.74 36.26
N PHE A 46 7.63 10.94 36.83
CA PHE A 46 7.19 12.18 36.18
C PHE A 46 7.99 12.42 34.90
N PHE A 47 9.32 12.32 34.95
CA PHE A 47 10.18 12.41 33.76
C PHE A 47 9.74 11.43 32.66
N GLU A 48 9.59 10.15 33.00
CA GLU A 48 9.18 9.13 32.02
C GLU A 48 7.80 9.45 31.43
N SER A 49 6.85 9.88 32.28
CA SER A 49 5.51 10.28 31.86
C SER A 49 5.54 11.49 30.93
N SER A 50 6.35 12.51 31.24
CA SER A 50 6.51 13.70 30.40
C SER A 50 7.05 13.35 29.01
N ILE A 51 8.04 12.47 28.92
CA ILE A 51 8.59 12.02 27.63
C ILE A 51 7.56 11.25 26.81
N ARG A 52 6.78 10.37 27.46
CA ARG A 52 5.70 9.62 26.80
C ARG A 52 4.59 10.53 26.30
N ILE A 53 4.13 11.48 27.11
CA ILE A 53 3.11 12.46 26.73
C ILE A 53 3.60 13.30 25.56
N SER A 54 4.82 13.84 25.63
CA SER A 54 5.41 14.61 24.54
C SER A 54 5.46 13.79 23.26
N THR A 55 5.91 12.53 23.33
CA THR A 55 5.93 11.61 22.17
C THR A 55 4.54 11.46 21.53
N HIS A 56 3.49 11.28 22.34
CA HIS A 56 2.12 11.16 21.83
C HIS A 56 1.61 12.44 21.17
N ILE A 57 1.97 13.61 21.71
CA ILE A 57 1.60 14.91 21.13
C ILE A 57 2.26 15.09 19.76
N TRP A 58 3.58 14.89 19.66
CA TRP A 58 4.31 14.99 18.39
C TRP A 58 3.73 14.04 17.34
N ASP A 59 3.40 12.82 17.73
CA ASP A 59 2.78 11.83 16.84
C ASP A 59 1.37 12.26 16.37
N ALA A 60 0.59 12.91 17.24
CA ALA A 60 -0.70 13.49 16.87
C ALA A 60 -0.55 14.68 15.90
N GLU A 61 0.40 15.59 16.16
CA GLU A 61 0.66 16.76 15.31
C GLU A 61 1.13 16.35 13.90
N VAL A 62 2.03 15.37 13.82
CA VAL A 62 2.51 14.84 12.52
C VAL A 62 1.34 14.25 11.73
N ARG A 63 0.45 13.48 12.39
CA ARG A 63 -0.76 12.96 11.76
C ARG A 63 -1.67 14.09 11.29
N ASP A 64 -1.90 15.09 12.11
CA ASP A 64 -2.80 16.19 11.79
C ASP A 64 -2.29 17.01 10.60
N ALA A 65 -0.99 17.31 10.55
CA ALA A 65 -0.37 17.99 9.41
C ALA A 65 -0.56 17.20 8.10
N VAL A 66 -0.38 15.88 8.14
CA VAL A 66 -0.61 15.01 6.98
C VAL A 66 -2.09 14.97 6.61
N CYS A 67 -2.99 14.83 7.57
CA CYS A 67 -4.44 14.82 7.34
C CYS A 67 -4.92 16.13 6.70
N SER A 68 -4.49 17.27 7.23
CA SER A 68 -4.79 18.59 6.69
C SER A 68 -4.31 18.73 5.25
N GLN A 69 -3.08 18.29 4.97
CA GLN A 69 -2.55 18.30 3.60
C GLN A 69 -3.33 17.37 2.66
N LEU A 70 -3.70 16.17 3.12
CA LEU A 70 -4.50 15.22 2.35
C LEU A 70 -5.90 15.76 2.04
N LEU A 71 -6.54 16.41 3.01
CA LEU A 71 -7.84 17.05 2.84
C LEU A 71 -7.76 18.18 1.81
N LEU A 72 -6.73 19.01 1.87
CA LEU A 72 -6.48 20.08 0.89
C LEU A 72 -6.27 19.50 -0.53
N LEU A 73 -5.41 18.50 -0.67
CA LEU A 73 -5.18 17.83 -1.96
C LEU A 73 -6.48 17.23 -2.53
N LYS A 74 -7.32 16.64 -1.67
CA LYS A 74 -8.61 16.08 -2.05
C LYS A 74 -9.60 17.17 -2.51
N ALA A 75 -9.65 18.30 -1.81
CA ALA A 75 -10.49 19.45 -2.16
C ALA A 75 -10.08 20.06 -3.50
N LEU A 76 -8.79 20.26 -3.73
CA LEU A 76 -8.23 20.78 -4.99
C LEU A 76 -8.32 19.76 -6.15
N GLY A 77 -8.69 18.51 -5.87
CA GLY A 77 -8.74 17.45 -6.87
C GLY A 77 -7.38 17.02 -7.42
N ILE A 78 -6.29 17.46 -6.78
CA ILE A 78 -4.92 17.09 -7.14
C ILE A 78 -4.72 15.61 -6.84
N GLY A 79 -4.17 14.87 -7.80
CA GLY A 79 -3.92 13.43 -7.63
C GLY A 79 -5.17 12.54 -7.72
N LYS A 80 -6.33 13.08 -8.15
CA LYS A 80 -7.49 12.26 -8.54
C LYS A 80 -7.08 11.36 -9.71
N ARG A 81 -6.69 10.12 -9.41
CA ARG A 81 -6.44 9.11 -10.44
C ARG A 81 -7.73 8.87 -11.21
N LYS A 82 -7.66 8.89 -12.54
CA LYS A 82 -8.78 8.51 -13.40
C LYS A 82 -9.30 7.15 -12.93
N LYS A 83 -10.60 7.08 -12.58
CA LYS A 83 -11.24 5.85 -12.11
C LYS A 83 -10.96 4.76 -13.14
N ARG A 84 -10.48 3.60 -12.68
CA ARG A 84 -10.32 2.44 -13.57
C ARG A 84 -11.67 2.11 -14.16
N GLN A 85 -11.77 2.21 -15.49
CA GLN A 85 -12.96 1.79 -16.21
C GLN A 85 -12.79 0.34 -16.65
N ASN A 86 -13.84 -0.45 -16.48
CA ASN A 86 -13.91 -1.77 -17.07
C ASN A 86 -14.06 -1.63 -18.58
N PHE A 87 -13.61 -2.65 -19.32
CA PHE A 87 -13.95 -2.73 -20.73
C PHE A 87 -15.45 -2.90 -20.90
N SER A 88 -15.99 -2.33 -21.99
CA SER A 88 -17.39 -2.53 -22.35
C SER A 88 -17.66 -4.02 -22.62
N ASN A 89 -18.94 -4.41 -22.55
CA ASN A 89 -19.35 -5.77 -22.86
C ASN A 89 -18.95 -6.17 -24.28
N LYS A 90 -19.02 -5.24 -25.25
CA LYS A 90 -18.58 -5.48 -26.63
C LYS A 90 -17.11 -5.88 -26.71
N ILE A 91 -16.22 -5.09 -26.11
CA ILE A 91 -14.77 -5.37 -26.07
C ILE A 91 -14.51 -6.70 -25.35
N THR A 92 -15.15 -6.90 -24.21
CA THR A 92 -14.97 -8.10 -23.39
C THR A 92 -15.42 -9.35 -24.15
N ASN A 93 -16.50 -9.27 -24.93
CA ASN A 93 -17.00 -10.38 -25.74
C ASN A 93 -16.05 -10.72 -26.89
N ILE A 94 -15.52 -9.73 -27.61
CA ILE A 94 -14.53 -9.97 -28.68
C ILE A 94 -13.31 -10.73 -28.14
N LEU A 95 -12.72 -10.24 -27.05
CA LEU A 95 -11.55 -10.87 -26.44
C LEU A 95 -11.86 -12.26 -25.86
N ASN A 96 -13.05 -12.44 -25.26
CA ASN A 96 -13.50 -13.74 -24.75
C ASN A 96 -13.72 -14.76 -25.87
N ASN A 97 -14.34 -14.36 -26.98
CA ASN A 97 -14.60 -15.25 -28.12
C ASN A 97 -13.28 -15.80 -28.66
N TYR A 98 -12.28 -14.94 -28.87
CA TYR A 98 -10.95 -15.39 -29.26
C TYR A 98 -10.36 -16.37 -28.23
N PHE A 99 -10.42 -16.04 -26.93
CA PHE A 99 -9.86 -16.87 -25.87
C PHE A 99 -10.50 -18.26 -25.80
N ILE A 100 -11.82 -18.35 -25.95
CA ILE A 100 -12.57 -19.61 -25.90
C ILE A 100 -12.25 -20.47 -27.13
N ASN A 101 -12.17 -19.86 -28.31
CA ASN A 101 -11.82 -20.57 -29.54
C ASN A 101 -10.36 -21.07 -29.56
N HIS A 102 -9.50 -20.55 -28.66
CA HIS A 102 -8.08 -20.91 -28.56
C HIS A 102 -7.72 -21.43 -27.16
N LEU A 103 -8.61 -22.16 -26.49
CA LEU A 103 -8.36 -22.65 -25.12
C LEU A 103 -7.11 -23.53 -24.98
N SER A 104 -6.73 -24.26 -26.02
CA SER A 104 -5.51 -25.09 -26.03
C SER A 104 -4.24 -24.24 -26.04
N LYS A 105 -4.24 -23.11 -26.75
CA LYS A 105 -3.10 -22.18 -26.86
C LYS A 105 -3.59 -20.71 -26.84
N PRO A 106 -3.99 -20.17 -25.67
CA PRO A 106 -4.56 -18.81 -25.56
C PRO A 106 -3.47 -17.73 -25.51
N TYR A 107 -2.57 -17.77 -26.48
CA TYR A 107 -1.43 -16.88 -26.67
C TYR A 107 -1.50 -16.31 -28.09
N PRO A 108 -2.29 -15.25 -28.32
CA PRO A 108 -2.28 -14.57 -29.61
C PRO A 108 -0.86 -14.05 -29.87
N ASP A 109 -0.41 -14.20 -31.12
CA ASP A 109 0.83 -13.61 -31.59
C ASP A 109 0.70 -12.08 -31.70
N GLU A 110 1.78 -11.41 -32.08
CA GLU A 110 1.80 -9.95 -32.14
C GLU A 110 0.81 -9.40 -33.17
N GLN A 111 0.73 -10.01 -34.36
CA GLN A 111 -0.21 -9.62 -35.41
C GLN A 111 -1.67 -9.77 -34.96
N THR A 112 -2.02 -10.89 -34.33
CA THR A 112 -3.38 -11.11 -33.80
C THR A 112 -3.71 -10.12 -32.68
N LYS A 113 -2.75 -9.82 -31.80
CA LYS A 113 -2.97 -8.81 -30.75
C LYS A 113 -3.21 -7.42 -31.34
N LEU A 114 -2.51 -7.06 -32.41
CA LEU A 114 -2.72 -5.80 -33.13
C LEU A 114 -4.13 -5.74 -33.74
N ALA A 115 -4.56 -6.79 -34.44
CA ALA A 115 -5.90 -6.87 -35.00
C ALA A 115 -7.01 -6.77 -33.92
N LEU A 116 -6.83 -7.46 -32.78
CA LEU A 116 -7.75 -7.36 -31.65
C LEU A 116 -7.76 -5.96 -31.02
N ALA A 117 -6.60 -5.31 -30.94
CA ALA A 117 -6.46 -3.95 -30.41
C ALA A 117 -7.22 -2.94 -31.28
N GLU A 118 -7.06 -3.04 -32.61
CA GLU A 118 -7.77 -2.24 -33.60
C GLU A 118 -9.29 -2.46 -33.51
N GLN A 119 -9.72 -3.73 -33.56
CA GLN A 119 -11.15 -4.08 -33.48
C GLN A 119 -11.83 -3.60 -32.19
N CYS A 120 -11.11 -3.60 -31.08
CA CYS A 120 -11.63 -3.21 -29.77
C CYS A 120 -11.45 -1.71 -29.45
N GLY A 121 -10.66 -0.96 -30.24
CA GLY A 121 -10.29 0.42 -29.92
C GLY A 121 -9.51 0.56 -28.62
N ILE A 122 -8.64 -0.40 -28.29
CA ILE A 122 -7.80 -0.40 -27.08
C ILE A 122 -6.33 -0.58 -27.47
N THR A 123 -5.41 -0.31 -26.54
CA THR A 123 -3.98 -0.43 -26.84
C THR A 123 -3.51 -1.89 -26.87
N LEU A 124 -2.44 -2.16 -27.61
CA LEU A 124 -1.77 -3.47 -27.64
C LEU A 124 -1.38 -3.97 -26.24
N ALA A 125 -0.93 -3.05 -25.38
CA ALA A 125 -0.60 -3.34 -23.98
C ALA A 125 -1.85 -3.76 -23.18
N GLN A 126 -3.00 -3.13 -23.42
CA GLN A 126 -4.28 -3.51 -22.80
C GLN A 126 -4.72 -4.92 -23.22
N VAL A 127 -4.58 -5.27 -24.51
CA VAL A 127 -4.84 -6.63 -25.01
C VAL A 127 -3.90 -7.64 -24.33
N SER A 128 -2.58 -7.38 -24.33
CA SER A 128 -1.58 -8.25 -23.72
C SER A 128 -1.85 -8.49 -22.23
N ASN A 129 -2.15 -7.42 -21.49
CA ASN A 129 -2.51 -7.50 -20.08
C ASN A 129 -3.82 -8.25 -19.85
N TRP A 130 -4.82 -8.06 -20.71
CA TRP A 130 -6.09 -8.76 -20.60
C TRP A 130 -5.90 -10.27 -20.75
N PHE A 131 -5.15 -10.72 -21.77
CA PHE A 131 -4.88 -12.14 -22.00
C PHE A 131 -4.05 -12.75 -20.86
N GLY A 132 -3.02 -12.05 -20.37
CA GLY A 132 -2.25 -12.48 -19.21
C GLY A 132 -3.15 -12.70 -17.96
N ASN A 133 -3.98 -11.71 -17.66
CA ASN A 133 -4.91 -11.80 -16.53
C ASN A 133 -6.00 -12.86 -16.74
N LYS A 134 -6.52 -13.02 -17.96
CA LYS A 134 -7.54 -14.02 -18.30
C LYS A 134 -7.00 -15.44 -18.08
N ARG A 135 -5.77 -15.74 -18.52
CA ARG A 135 -5.12 -17.05 -18.27
C ARG A 135 -4.94 -17.34 -16.79
N ILE A 136 -4.45 -16.37 -16.01
CA ILE A 136 -4.27 -16.53 -14.56
C ILE A 136 -5.62 -16.85 -13.89
N ARG A 137 -6.68 -16.11 -14.23
CA ARG A 137 -8.03 -16.33 -13.70
C ARG A 137 -8.60 -17.68 -14.10
N TYR A 138 -8.43 -18.07 -15.36
CA TYR A 138 -8.89 -19.37 -15.87
C TYR A 138 -8.21 -20.53 -15.13
N ARG A 139 -6.88 -20.52 -15.03
CA ARG A 139 -6.11 -21.53 -14.29
C ARG A 139 -6.55 -21.63 -12.82
N LYS A 140 -6.74 -20.49 -12.14
CA LYS A 140 -7.23 -20.47 -10.75
C LYS A 140 -8.63 -21.09 -10.62
N ALA A 141 -9.52 -20.82 -11.58
CA ALA A 141 -10.86 -21.42 -11.59
C ALA A 141 -10.80 -22.94 -11.77
N GLN A 142 -9.97 -23.43 -12.69
CA GLN A 142 -9.74 -24.88 -12.91
C GLN A 142 -9.18 -25.56 -11.65
N ASN A 143 -8.18 -24.96 -11.01
CA ASN A 143 -7.60 -25.50 -9.77
C ASN A 143 -8.61 -25.52 -8.60
N LYS A 144 -9.52 -24.54 -8.56
CA LYS A 144 -10.58 -24.52 -7.54
C LYS A 144 -11.61 -25.62 -7.79
N ALA A 145 -12.02 -25.82 -9.05
CA ALA A 145 -12.97 -26.86 -9.42
C ALA A 145 -12.42 -28.27 -9.13
N THR A 146 -11.15 -28.52 -9.49
CA THR A 146 -10.46 -29.78 -9.21
C THR A 146 -10.29 -30.05 -7.71
N LYS A 147 -10.05 -29.01 -6.89
CA LYS A 147 -10.00 -29.16 -5.43
C LYS A 147 -11.37 -29.41 -4.81
N ALA A 148 -12.45 -28.85 -5.35
CA ALA A 148 -13.80 -29.04 -4.85
C ALA A 148 -14.39 -30.42 -5.21
N ALA A 149 -13.85 -31.07 -6.24
CA ALA A 149 -14.23 -32.42 -6.65
C ALA A 149 -13.42 -33.52 -5.94
N ARG A 150 -12.50 -33.16 -5.05
CA ARG A 150 -11.72 -34.05 -4.18
C ARG A 150 -12.21 -33.89 -2.74
#